data_AF-U7FMZ1-F1
#
_entry.id   AF-U7FMZ1-F1
#
_cell.length_a   1.000
_cell.length_b   1.000
_cell.length_c   1.000
_cell.angle_alpha   90.00
_cell.angle_beta   90.00
_cell.angle_gamma   90.00
#
_symmetry.space_group_name_H-M   'P 1'
#
loop_
_entity.id
_entity.type
_entity.pdbx_description
1 polymer ?
#
loop_
_entity_poly.entity_id
_entity_poly.type
_entity_poly.pdbx_seq_one_letter_code
_entity_poly.pdbx_strand_id
1 'polypeptide(L)'
;MEEKVKISIEIRKPDTEGKRAIRLIYYGGSYTDPETGKRRHKRSREPLDLFLYDKPRTPAQRHHNKEAERAAEAIRAKRLYEYETGKHGLGGTNQLKASFFDYFQSITDEKAAGSKSNHSIWVSTLKHLKVFHRLPELTFEEVDQAFLEGFKHYLTHIARTKSTAPLSSNTQHAYFNKLRAALNQAEQQGIIHDNPVRRVKNIKPENNQRVYLTEDELRALAKADCRYEVLKRAFLFSACTGLRWSDVQKLVWGDVEQFYDGHRVIFRQKKTKGLQYLDLNRTAIKLMGLPKDPSERVFKGLKYSSWHNLELMRWAMAAGITKKITFHSARHSFAVIQLSRGVDIYSVSRLLGHSELRTTEIYADIIETKQREAMVSFPEVL
;
A
#
# COMPACT_ATOMS: atom_id res chain seq x y z
N MET A 1 24.08 -28.22 -3.56
CA MET A 1 25.00 -27.95 -2.44
C MET A 1 24.57 -26.65 -1.81
N GLU A 2 23.89 -26.72 -0.67
CA GLU A 2 23.40 -25.54 0.06
C GLU A 2 24.58 -24.77 0.67
N GLU A 3 24.70 -23.47 0.35
CA GLU A 3 25.64 -22.57 1.04
C GLU A 3 25.20 -22.44 2.51
N LYS A 4 25.94 -23.08 3.42
CA LYS A 4 25.79 -22.86 4.87
C LYS A 4 26.02 -21.38 5.17
N VAL A 5 25.07 -20.73 5.83
CA VAL A 5 25.27 -19.38 6.34
C VAL A 5 26.38 -19.41 7.37
N LYS A 6 27.37 -18.55 7.16
CA LYS A 6 28.50 -18.38 8.07
C LYS A 6 28.19 -17.18 8.95
N ILE A 7 28.34 -17.34 10.26
CA ILE A 7 28.39 -16.23 11.23
C ILE A 7 29.76 -16.26 11.87
N SER A 8 30.48 -15.14 11.89
CA SER A 8 31.82 -15.06 12.49
C SER A 8 31.95 -13.87 13.41
N ILE A 9 32.76 -14.01 14.45
CA ILE A 9 33.19 -12.89 15.29
C ILE A 9 34.28 -12.11 14.55
N GLU A 10 34.15 -10.79 14.49
CA GLU A 10 35.15 -9.87 13.99
C GLU A 10 35.54 -8.89 15.10
N ILE A 11 36.85 -8.81 15.36
CA ILE A 11 37.40 -7.91 16.35
C ILE A 11 37.97 -6.69 15.63
N ARG A 12 37.46 -5.48 15.95
CA ARG A 12 37.91 -4.25 15.30
C ARG A 12 39.36 -3.91 15.66
N LYS A 13 39.93 -2.97 14.89
CA LYS A 13 41.18 -2.30 15.26
C LYS A 13 41.02 -1.57 16.60
N PRO A 14 42.08 -1.46 17.41
CA PRO A 14 42.02 -0.75 18.67
C PRO A 14 41.64 0.72 18.46
N ASP A 15 40.85 1.25 19.38
CA ASP A 15 40.58 2.68 19.49
C ASP A 15 41.73 3.42 20.21
N THR A 16 41.55 4.72 20.47
CA THR A 16 42.52 5.57 21.18
C THR A 16 42.79 5.11 22.61
N GLU A 17 41.90 4.31 23.21
CA GLU A 17 42.05 3.75 24.56
C GLU A 17 42.63 2.32 24.55
N GLY A 18 42.99 1.79 23.38
CA GLY A 18 43.50 0.43 23.24
C GLY A 18 42.43 -0.66 23.40
N LYS A 19 41.15 -0.32 23.24
CA LYS A 19 40.02 -1.25 23.27
C LYS A 19 39.63 -1.66 21.85
N ARG A 20 39.33 -2.94 21.67
CA ARG A 20 38.91 -3.54 20.41
C ARG A 20 37.46 -3.99 20.52
N ALA A 21 36.56 -3.25 19.90
CA ALA A 21 35.14 -3.62 19.88
C ALA A 21 34.92 -4.94 19.12
N ILE A 22 33.99 -5.75 19.62
CA ILE A 22 33.61 -7.03 19.03
C ILE A 22 32.32 -6.84 18.20
N ARG A 23 32.22 -7.50 17.04
CA ARG A 23 30.99 -7.55 16.26
C ARG A 23 30.81 -8.91 15.59
N LEU A 24 29.57 -9.31 15.32
CA LEU A 24 29.29 -10.45 14.45
C LEU A 24 29.22 -10.00 12.99
N ILE A 25 29.72 -10.84 12.08
CA ILE A 25 29.52 -10.73 10.63
C ILE A 25 28.63 -11.88 10.20
N TYR A 26 27.56 -11.55 9.48
CA TYR A 26 26.71 -12.52 8.79
C TYR A 26 27.06 -12.52 7.31
N TYR A 27 27.31 -13.70 6.74
CA TYR A 27 27.62 -13.86 5.32
C TYR A 27 26.37 -14.30 4.56
N GLY A 28 25.80 -13.39 3.76
CA GLY A 28 24.58 -13.61 2.96
C GLY A 28 24.84 -13.90 1.48
N GLY A 29 25.95 -14.57 1.16
CA GLY A 29 26.36 -14.88 -0.21
C GLY A 29 27.01 -13.70 -0.97
N SER A 30 26.92 -13.71 -2.29
CA SER A 30 27.47 -12.67 -3.17
C SER A 30 26.49 -12.27 -4.27
N TYR A 31 26.55 -11.02 -4.74
CA TYR A 31 25.82 -10.55 -5.92
C TYR A 31 26.77 -9.86 -6.89
N THR A 32 26.45 -9.92 -8.18
CA THR A 32 27.17 -9.16 -9.20
C THR A 32 26.54 -7.78 -9.31
N ASP A 33 27.35 -6.76 -9.10
CA ASP A 33 26.96 -5.36 -9.20
C ASP A 33 26.59 -5.06 -10.68
N PRO A 34 25.33 -4.67 -10.98
CA PRO A 34 24.86 -4.53 -12.37
C PRO A 34 25.54 -3.38 -13.13
N GLU A 35 26.09 -2.38 -12.44
CA GLU A 35 26.73 -1.21 -13.06
C GLU A 35 28.24 -1.43 -13.26
N THR A 36 28.87 -2.21 -12.38
CA THR A 36 30.33 -2.38 -12.39
C THR A 36 30.80 -3.78 -12.78
N GLY A 37 29.88 -4.75 -12.92
CA GLY A 37 30.18 -6.15 -13.22
C GLY A 37 30.95 -6.89 -12.12
N LYS A 38 31.26 -6.23 -10.99
CA LYS A 38 32.08 -6.80 -9.92
C LYS A 38 31.22 -7.61 -8.96
N ARG A 39 31.71 -8.81 -8.61
CA ARG A 39 31.12 -9.66 -7.58
C ARG A 39 31.36 -9.04 -6.20
N ARG A 40 30.30 -8.63 -5.51
CA ARG A 40 30.33 -8.11 -4.14
C ARG A 40 29.72 -9.11 -3.16
N HIS A 41 30.32 -9.25 -1.98
CA HIS A 41 29.78 -10.11 -0.92
C HIS A 41 28.72 -9.36 -0.09
N LYS A 42 27.56 -9.99 0.15
CA LYS A 42 26.57 -9.47 1.09
C LYS A 42 27.04 -9.81 2.51
N ARG A 43 27.36 -8.78 3.29
CA ARG A 43 27.74 -8.91 4.70
C ARG A 43 26.96 -7.91 5.54
N SER A 44 26.27 -8.38 6.57
CA SER A 44 25.74 -7.51 7.64
C SER A 44 26.59 -7.65 8.89
N ARG A 45 26.56 -6.63 9.76
CA ARG A 45 27.40 -6.54 10.95
C ARG A 45 26.55 -6.15 12.15
N GLU A 46 26.63 -6.94 13.22
CA GLU A 46 25.97 -6.68 14.51
C GLU A 46 27.06 -6.32 15.53
N PRO A 47 27.16 -5.05 15.99
CA PRO A 47 28.07 -4.72 17.07
C PRO A 47 27.60 -5.44 18.35
N LEU A 48 28.51 -6.15 19.00
CA LEU A 48 28.29 -6.65 20.34
C LEU A 48 28.84 -5.57 21.26
N ASP A 49 28.08 -5.12 22.26
CA ASP A 49 28.51 -4.12 23.24
C ASP A 49 29.55 -4.72 24.21
N LEU A 50 30.65 -5.21 23.62
CA LEU A 50 31.73 -5.98 24.20
C LEU A 50 33.03 -5.48 23.58
N PHE A 51 34.10 -5.48 24.37
CA PHE A 51 35.42 -5.09 23.92
C PHE A 51 36.50 -5.99 24.48
N LEU A 52 37.66 -5.96 23.83
CA LEU A 52 38.88 -6.59 24.30
C LEU A 52 39.96 -5.54 24.49
N TYR A 53 40.73 -5.61 25.57
CA TYR A 53 41.98 -4.86 25.67
C TYR A 53 42.98 -5.43 24.66
N ASP A 54 43.55 -4.58 23.79
CA ASP A 54 44.54 -4.98 22.77
C ASP A 54 45.82 -5.57 23.39
N LYS A 55 46.24 -5.00 24.53
CA LYS A 55 47.41 -5.43 25.30
C LYS A 55 47.04 -5.59 26.78
N PRO A 56 46.42 -6.71 27.20
CA PRO A 56 45.96 -6.90 28.57
C PRO A 56 47.15 -7.13 29.52
N ARG A 57 47.53 -6.09 30.27
CA ARG A 57 48.72 -6.12 31.16
C ARG A 57 48.39 -6.72 32.53
N THR A 58 47.21 -6.42 33.08
CA THR A 58 46.81 -6.87 34.42
C THR A 58 46.04 -8.20 34.38
N PRO A 59 46.03 -8.98 35.48
CA PRO A 59 45.19 -10.17 35.60
C PRO A 59 43.71 -9.89 35.35
N ALA A 60 43.19 -8.75 35.83
CA ALA A 60 41.81 -8.32 35.61
C ALA A 60 41.50 -8.07 34.13
N GLN A 61 42.42 -7.46 33.36
CA GLN A 61 42.24 -7.25 31.92
C GLN A 61 42.25 -8.56 31.13
N ARG A 62 43.10 -9.54 31.52
CA ARG A 62 43.11 -10.87 30.91
C ARG A 62 41.82 -11.63 31.22
N HIS A 63 41.32 -11.52 32.45
CA HIS A 63 40.05 -12.11 32.85
C HIS A 63 38.87 -11.51 32.07
N HIS A 64 38.81 -10.17 31.97
CA HIS A 64 37.81 -9.47 31.17
C HIS A 64 37.81 -9.91 29.71
N ASN A 65 38.98 -9.99 29.05
CA ASN A 65 39.06 -10.47 27.67
C ASN A 65 38.51 -11.89 27.53
N LYS A 66 38.84 -12.78 28.48
CA LYS A 66 38.34 -14.17 28.49
C LYS A 66 36.81 -14.23 28.64
N GLU A 67 36.23 -13.40 29.50
CA GLU A 67 34.79 -13.31 29.67
C GLU A 67 34.10 -12.71 28.44
N ALA A 68 34.65 -11.64 27.88
CA ALA A 68 34.13 -10.98 26.67
C ALA A 68 34.18 -11.91 25.45
N GLU A 69 35.26 -12.68 25.27
CA GLU A 69 35.35 -13.72 24.22
C GLU A 69 34.32 -14.83 24.43
N ARG A 70 34.15 -15.31 25.67
CA ARG A 70 33.15 -16.33 25.99
C ARG A 70 31.72 -15.83 25.75
N ALA A 71 31.43 -14.58 26.11
CA ALA A 71 30.15 -13.94 25.85
C ALA A 71 29.90 -13.78 24.35
N ALA A 72 30.89 -13.30 23.59
CA ALA A 72 30.80 -13.16 22.14
C ALA A 72 30.56 -14.52 21.45
N GLU A 73 31.23 -15.57 21.91
CA GLU A 73 31.06 -16.93 21.41
C GLU A 73 29.66 -17.49 21.71
N ALA A 74 29.16 -17.27 22.93
CA ALA A 74 27.82 -17.67 23.32
C ALA A 74 26.74 -16.95 22.48
N ILE A 75 26.91 -15.64 22.24
CA ILE A 75 26.01 -14.87 21.37
C ILE A 75 26.08 -15.42 19.94
N ARG A 76 27.27 -15.66 19.38
CA ARG A 76 27.43 -16.25 18.05
C ARG A 76 26.75 -17.60 17.94
N ALA A 77 26.94 -18.48 18.93
CA ALA A 77 26.34 -19.81 18.96
C ALA A 77 24.80 -19.74 19.06
N LYS A 78 24.28 -18.83 19.89
CA LYS A 78 22.84 -18.55 19.97
C LYS A 78 22.27 -18.11 18.62
N ARG A 79 22.92 -17.16 17.94
CA ARG A 79 22.52 -16.70 16.60
C ARG A 79 22.58 -17.79 15.55
N LEU A 80 23.61 -18.65 15.59
CA LEU A 80 23.71 -19.78 14.67
C LEU A 80 22.60 -20.80 14.89
N TYR A 81 22.29 -21.11 16.16
CA TYR A 81 21.20 -22.00 16.52
C TYR A 81 19.83 -21.44 16.12
N GLU A 82 19.57 -20.15 16.33
CA GLU A 82 18.37 -19.45 15.87
C GLU A 82 18.22 -19.54 14.34
N TYR A 83 19.31 -19.34 13.59
CA TYR A 83 19.34 -19.49 12.13
C TYR A 83 19.00 -20.91 11.67
N GLU A 84 19.58 -21.93 12.32
CA GLU A 84 19.38 -23.34 11.97
C GLU A 84 17.97 -23.84 12.34
N THR A 85 17.44 -23.40 13.48
CA THR A 85 16.08 -23.74 13.92
C THR A 85 14.99 -23.04 13.11
N GLY A 86 15.23 -21.80 12.65
CA GLY A 86 14.33 -21.08 11.75
C GLY A 86 14.06 -21.80 10.42
N LYS A 87 14.94 -22.72 9.98
CA LYS A 87 14.76 -23.54 8.78
C LYS A 87 13.90 -24.80 8.99
N HIS A 88 13.76 -25.27 10.23
CA HIS A 88 13.05 -26.51 10.57
C HIS A 88 11.89 -26.20 11.52
N GLY A 89 10.71 -25.83 10.99
CA GLY A 89 9.48 -25.71 11.79
C GLY A 89 9.10 -27.03 12.47
N LEU A 90 8.35 -27.12 13.58
CA LEU A 90 7.60 -26.23 14.45
C LEU A 90 7.28 -27.02 15.75
N GLY A 91 7.34 -26.38 16.93
CA GLY A 91 6.75 -26.91 18.18
C GLY A 91 7.25 -26.20 19.45
N GLY A 92 6.33 -25.54 20.19
CA GLY A 92 6.43 -25.08 21.60
C GLY A 92 7.62 -24.18 22.01
N THR A 93 7.37 -22.99 22.58
CA THR A 93 8.35 -21.94 23.00
C THR A 93 9.37 -21.46 21.94
N ASN A 94 9.84 -22.33 21.05
CA ASN A 94 10.68 -22.06 19.89
C ASN A 94 9.98 -21.22 18.79
N GLN A 95 8.65 -21.07 18.83
CA GLN A 95 7.94 -20.26 17.85
C GLN A 95 8.15 -18.75 18.06
N LEU A 96 8.43 -18.30 19.29
CA LEU A 96 8.74 -16.90 19.59
C LEU A 96 10.14 -16.49 19.10
N LYS A 97 11.08 -17.44 19.07
CA LYS A 97 12.41 -17.29 18.48
C LYS A 97 12.44 -17.45 16.96
N ALA A 98 11.31 -17.83 16.35
CA ALA A 98 11.21 -17.91 14.90
C ALA A 98 11.37 -16.51 14.27
N SER A 99 11.94 -16.49 13.07
CA SER A 99 12.15 -15.27 12.29
C SER A 99 10.80 -14.67 11.88
N PHE A 100 10.47 -13.52 12.47
CA PHE A 100 9.36 -12.66 12.07
C PHE A 100 9.50 -12.21 10.62
N PHE A 101 10.73 -11.98 10.13
CA PHE A 101 10.92 -11.60 8.73
C PHE A 101 10.55 -12.69 7.75
N ASP A 102 10.87 -13.95 8.05
CA ASP A 102 10.50 -15.07 7.17
C ASP A 102 9.00 -15.31 7.22
N TYR A 103 8.38 -15.16 8.40
CA TYR A 103 6.93 -15.17 8.54
C TYR A 103 6.24 -14.04 7.76
N PHE A 104 6.77 -12.81 7.83
CA PHE A 104 6.20 -11.70 7.08
C PHE A 104 6.39 -11.88 5.56
N GLN A 105 7.52 -12.48 5.15
CA GLN A 105 7.79 -12.82 3.75
C GLN A 105 6.81 -13.89 3.25
N SER A 106 6.53 -14.94 4.02
CA SER A 106 5.57 -15.98 3.60
C SER A 106 4.16 -15.41 3.40
N ILE A 107 3.69 -14.55 4.32
CA ILE A 107 2.40 -13.84 4.14
C ILE A 107 2.43 -12.97 2.87
N THR A 108 3.56 -12.29 2.63
CA THR A 108 3.71 -11.44 1.45
C THR A 108 3.59 -12.27 0.16
N ASP A 109 4.26 -13.41 0.10
CA ASP A 109 4.25 -14.32 -1.06
C ASP A 109 2.87 -14.94 -1.28
N GLU A 110 2.15 -15.33 -0.22
CA GLU A 110 0.75 -15.76 -0.31
C GLU A 110 -0.13 -14.67 -0.94
N LYS A 111 0.11 -13.39 -0.61
CA LYS A 111 -0.68 -12.28 -1.18
C LYS A 111 -0.37 -12.01 -2.65
N ALA A 112 0.69 -12.59 -3.22
CA ALA A 112 1.01 -12.48 -4.64
C ALA A 112 -0.07 -13.10 -5.55
N ALA A 113 -0.73 -14.16 -5.09
CA ALA A 113 -1.87 -14.77 -5.79
C ALA A 113 -3.12 -13.86 -5.85
N GLY A 114 -3.18 -12.84 -4.98
CA GLY A 114 -4.30 -11.92 -4.87
C GLY A 114 -4.16 -10.65 -5.74
N SER A 115 -4.61 -9.53 -5.18
CA SER A 115 -4.50 -8.23 -5.85
C SER A 115 -3.04 -7.76 -5.92
N LYS A 116 -2.53 -7.54 -7.14
CA LYS A 116 -1.18 -6.97 -7.38
C LYS A 116 -0.91 -5.69 -6.56
N SER A 117 -1.93 -4.84 -6.41
CA SER A 117 -1.83 -3.60 -5.63
C SER A 117 -1.73 -3.87 -4.12
N ASN A 118 -2.45 -4.86 -3.61
CA ASN A 118 -2.32 -5.24 -2.21
C ASN A 118 -0.94 -5.88 -1.93
N HIS A 119 -0.50 -6.78 -2.82
CA HIS A 119 0.80 -7.43 -2.73
C HIS A 119 1.96 -6.41 -2.71
N SER A 120 1.92 -5.37 -3.57
CA SER A 120 2.98 -4.36 -3.58
C SER A 120 3.10 -3.56 -2.29
N ILE A 121 2.00 -3.38 -1.55
CA ILE A 121 2.01 -2.73 -0.22
C ILE A 121 2.72 -3.63 0.80
N TRP A 122 2.46 -4.94 0.78
CA TRP A 122 3.15 -5.93 1.63
C TRP A 122 4.66 -5.93 1.36
N VAL A 123 5.06 -6.03 0.09
CA VAL A 123 6.47 -5.98 -0.33
C VAL A 123 7.14 -4.68 0.13
N SER A 124 6.47 -3.54 -0.05
CA SER A 124 7.02 -2.24 0.37
C SER A 124 7.16 -2.15 1.89
N THR A 125 6.18 -2.69 2.64
CA THR A 125 6.23 -2.73 4.11
C THR A 125 7.42 -3.56 4.58
N LEU A 126 7.61 -4.76 4.02
CA LEU A 126 8.74 -5.62 4.37
C LEU A 126 10.09 -4.95 4.09
N LYS A 127 10.20 -4.24 2.96
CA LYS A 127 11.40 -3.46 2.66
C LYS A 127 11.67 -2.40 3.72
N HIS A 128 10.65 -1.64 4.12
CA HIS A 128 10.77 -0.62 5.15
C HIS A 128 11.11 -1.20 6.52
N LEU A 129 10.54 -2.36 6.88
CA LEU A 129 10.87 -3.08 8.11
C LEU A 129 12.36 -3.49 8.15
N LYS A 130 12.87 -4.08 7.05
CA LYS A 130 14.29 -4.47 6.94
C LYS A 130 15.23 -3.26 7.04
N VAL A 131 14.85 -2.13 6.44
CA VAL A 131 15.63 -0.88 6.52
C VAL A 131 15.59 -0.29 7.95
N PHE A 132 14.44 -0.34 8.62
CA PHE A 132 14.29 0.16 9.99
C PHE A 132 15.10 -0.67 10.99
N HIS A 133 14.97 -1.99 10.94
CA HIS A 133 15.62 -2.91 11.89
C HIS A 133 17.14 -3.02 11.68
N ARG A 134 17.61 -2.85 10.43
CA ARG A 134 19.04 -2.89 10.02
C ARG A 134 19.76 -4.24 10.21
N LEU A 135 19.17 -5.19 10.93
CA LEU A 135 19.67 -6.56 11.09
C LEU A 135 18.97 -7.50 10.10
N PRO A 136 19.64 -8.61 9.70
CA PRO A 136 19.09 -9.57 8.74
C PRO A 136 17.93 -10.39 9.32
N GLU A 137 17.85 -10.49 10.64
CA GLU A 137 16.87 -11.28 11.37
C GLU A 137 16.14 -10.41 12.39
N LEU A 138 14.87 -10.73 12.58
CA LEU A 138 13.98 -10.13 13.54
C LEU A 138 13.11 -11.27 14.06
N THR A 139 13.11 -11.52 15.36
CA THR A 139 12.30 -12.55 16.01
C THR A 139 10.95 -11.99 16.47
N PHE A 140 10.00 -12.85 16.86
CA PHE A 140 8.73 -12.37 17.41
C PHE A 140 8.88 -11.72 18.79
N GLU A 141 9.84 -12.17 19.60
CA GLU A 141 10.13 -11.56 20.92
C GLU A 141 10.60 -10.10 20.80
N GLU A 142 11.38 -9.80 19.76
CA GLU A 142 11.89 -8.45 19.50
C GLU A 142 10.83 -7.48 18.95
N VAL A 143 9.72 -7.99 18.43
CA VAL A 143 8.61 -7.16 17.94
C VAL A 143 7.68 -6.83 19.09
N ASP A 144 8.16 -6.02 20.04
CA ASP A 144 7.40 -5.58 21.21
C ASP A 144 6.71 -4.22 21.00
N GLN A 145 6.17 -3.63 22.08
CA GLN A 145 5.55 -2.30 22.03
C GLN A 145 6.54 -1.21 21.56
N ALA A 146 7.78 -1.23 22.08
CA ALA A 146 8.79 -0.22 21.74
C ALA A 146 9.20 -0.32 20.27
N PHE A 147 9.32 -1.54 19.73
CA PHE A 147 9.56 -1.77 18.31
C PHE A 147 8.45 -1.19 17.43
N LEU A 148 7.18 -1.43 17.79
CA LEU A 148 6.03 -0.91 17.04
C LEU A 148 5.97 0.62 17.06
N GLU A 149 6.22 1.26 18.20
CA GLU A 149 6.29 2.72 18.32
C GLU A 149 7.48 3.30 17.54
N GLY A 150 8.64 2.66 17.61
CA GLY A 150 9.83 3.02 16.84
C GLY A 150 9.61 2.91 15.33
N PHE A 151 8.97 1.84 14.87
CA PHE A 151 8.65 1.67 13.45
C PHE A 151 7.62 2.70 12.98
N LYS A 152 6.63 3.03 13.81
CA LYS A 152 5.67 4.10 13.54
C LYS A 152 6.39 5.45 13.39
N HIS A 153 7.28 5.80 14.32
CA HIS A 153 8.11 7.01 14.23
C HIS A 153 8.98 7.02 12.96
N TYR A 154 9.60 5.89 12.62
CA TYR A 154 10.35 5.74 11.37
C TYR A 154 9.47 6.02 10.14
N LEU A 155 8.27 5.44 10.05
CA LEU A 155 7.37 5.67 8.92
C LEU A 155 6.96 7.13 8.77
N THR A 156 6.76 7.83 9.89
CA THR A 156 6.30 9.22 9.90
C THR A 156 7.41 10.23 9.62
N HIS A 157 8.60 10.04 10.17
CA HIS A 157 9.66 11.07 10.15
C HIS A 157 10.84 10.73 9.24
N ILE A 158 11.18 9.44 9.07
CA ILE A 158 12.44 8.99 8.46
C ILE A 158 12.22 8.35 7.09
N ALA A 159 11.18 7.54 6.94
CA ALA A 159 10.91 6.80 5.72
C ALA A 159 10.68 7.73 4.53
N ARG A 160 11.20 7.34 3.37
CA ARG A 160 11.06 8.09 2.12
C ARG A 160 10.60 7.17 0.99
N THR A 161 9.94 7.75 0.00
CA THR A 161 9.58 7.09 -1.26
C THR A 161 10.84 6.83 -2.09
N LYS A 162 10.69 6.11 -3.21
CA LYS A 162 11.78 5.93 -4.20
C LYS A 162 12.30 7.26 -4.75
N SER A 163 11.45 8.29 -4.78
CA SER A 163 11.78 9.64 -5.24
C SER A 163 12.18 10.56 -4.09
N THR A 164 12.70 9.99 -3.00
CA THR A 164 13.21 10.68 -1.78
C THR A 164 12.22 11.59 -1.05
N ALA A 165 10.94 11.60 -1.42
CA ALA A 165 9.89 12.36 -0.76
C ALA A 165 9.41 11.66 0.53
N PRO A 166 8.89 12.39 1.54
CA PRO A 166 8.22 11.79 2.69
C PRO A 166 7.04 10.89 2.29
N LEU A 167 6.75 9.86 3.09
CA LEU A 167 5.57 9.02 2.89
C LEU A 167 4.29 9.81 3.20
N SER A 168 3.25 9.65 2.37
CA SER A 168 1.92 10.23 2.67
C SER A 168 1.30 9.57 3.91
N SER A 169 0.45 10.29 4.66
CA SER A 169 -0.24 9.76 5.85
C SER A 169 -0.96 8.43 5.57
N ASN A 170 -1.66 8.35 4.44
CA ASN A 170 -2.35 7.13 4.02
C ASN A 170 -1.40 5.98 3.66
N THR A 171 -0.20 6.27 3.12
CA THR A 171 0.85 5.26 2.91
C THR A 171 1.42 4.76 4.23
N GLN A 172 1.70 5.66 5.18
CA GLN A 172 2.17 5.31 6.51
C GLN A 172 1.17 4.39 7.21
N HIS A 173 -0.11 4.76 7.23
CA HIS A 173 -1.20 3.93 7.74
C HIS A 173 -1.29 2.57 7.05
N ALA A 174 -1.20 2.52 5.72
CA ALA A 174 -1.26 1.26 4.98
C ALA A 174 -0.11 0.31 5.36
N TYR A 175 1.12 0.81 5.48
CA TYR A 175 2.29 0.01 5.86
C TYR A 175 2.19 -0.46 7.31
N PHE A 176 1.87 0.44 8.23
CA PHE A 176 1.71 0.08 9.64
C PHE A 176 0.58 -0.95 9.84
N ASN A 177 -0.52 -0.86 9.08
CA ASN A 177 -1.57 -1.87 9.11
C ASN A 177 -1.13 -3.24 8.59
N LYS A 178 -0.18 -3.34 7.66
CA LYS A 178 0.34 -4.65 7.24
C LYS A 178 1.14 -5.32 8.36
N LEU A 179 1.94 -4.54 9.09
CA LEU A 179 2.61 -5.03 10.30
C LEU A 179 1.60 -5.51 11.35
N ARG A 180 0.58 -4.71 11.65
CA ARG A 180 -0.48 -5.10 12.58
C ARG A 180 -1.22 -6.36 12.12
N ALA A 181 -1.52 -6.46 10.83
CA ALA A 181 -2.21 -7.63 10.26
C ALA A 181 -1.37 -8.90 10.38
N ALA A 182 -0.05 -8.82 10.16
CA ALA A 182 0.86 -9.96 10.34
C ALA A 182 0.88 -10.43 11.81
N LEU A 183 0.97 -9.50 12.76
CA LEU A 183 0.97 -9.85 14.19
C LEU A 183 -0.37 -10.42 14.66
N ASN A 184 -1.49 -9.87 14.19
CA ASN A 184 -2.81 -10.44 14.45
C ASN A 184 -2.95 -11.86 13.88
N GLN A 185 -2.41 -12.11 12.68
CA GLN A 185 -2.41 -13.44 12.08
C GLN A 185 -1.51 -14.41 12.87
N ALA A 186 -0.35 -13.94 13.34
CA ALA A 186 0.56 -14.74 14.17
C ALA A 186 -0.10 -15.16 15.48
N GLU A 187 -0.86 -14.25 16.11
CA GLU A 187 -1.64 -14.55 17.31
C GLU A 187 -2.74 -15.57 17.04
N GLN A 188 -3.50 -15.41 15.95
CA GLN A 188 -4.53 -16.38 15.55
C GLN A 188 -3.96 -17.77 15.26
N GLN A 189 -2.72 -17.83 14.79
CA GLN A 189 -1.99 -19.08 14.54
C GLN A 189 -1.29 -19.63 15.79
N GLY A 190 -1.39 -18.95 16.94
CA GLY A 190 -0.77 -19.37 18.20
C GLY A 190 0.76 -19.18 18.28
N ILE A 191 1.36 -18.47 17.32
CA ILE A 191 2.80 -18.20 17.27
C ILE A 191 3.20 -17.23 18.39
N ILE A 192 2.35 -16.23 18.64
CA ILE A 192 2.45 -15.31 19.77
C ILE A 192 1.20 -15.42 20.63
N HIS A 193 1.37 -15.31 21.96
CA HIS A 193 0.25 -15.34 22.91
C HIS A 193 -0.24 -13.95 23.29
N ASP A 194 0.68 -12.99 23.46
CA ASP A 194 0.35 -11.61 23.78
C ASP A 194 0.76 -10.69 22.63
N ASN A 195 -0.24 -10.14 21.96
CA ASN A 195 -0.04 -9.33 20.77
C ASN A 195 0.18 -7.84 21.12
N PRO A 196 1.37 -7.27 20.87
CA PRO A 196 1.72 -5.90 21.27
C PRO A 196 0.94 -4.83 20.51
N VAL A 197 0.28 -5.18 19.41
CA VAL A 197 -0.62 -4.32 18.63
C VAL A 197 -1.75 -3.72 19.48
N ARG A 198 -2.17 -4.41 20.55
CA ARG A 198 -3.22 -3.93 21.47
C ARG A 198 -2.81 -2.69 22.25
N ARG A 199 -1.51 -2.55 22.57
CA ARG A 199 -0.96 -1.44 23.36
C ARG A 199 -0.58 -0.23 22.51
N VAL A 200 -0.51 -0.39 21.18
CA VAL A 200 -0.08 0.68 20.26
C VAL A 200 -1.23 1.20 19.43
N LYS A 201 -1.48 2.51 19.53
CA LYS A 201 -2.48 3.21 18.69
C LYS A 201 -2.07 3.19 17.23
N ASN A 202 -3.06 2.94 16.37
CA ASN A 202 -2.86 2.96 14.91
C ASN A 202 -2.46 4.37 14.41
N ILE A 203 -1.83 4.44 13.24
CA ILE A 203 -1.69 5.69 12.49
C ILE A 203 -3.08 6.03 11.95
N LYS A 204 -3.59 7.24 12.19
CA LYS A 204 -4.90 7.61 11.64
C LYS A 204 -4.76 7.88 10.14
N PRO A 205 -5.60 7.29 9.28
CA PRO A 205 -5.65 7.69 7.88
C PRO A 205 -6.12 9.14 7.77
N GLU A 206 -5.60 9.83 6.77
CA GLU A 206 -6.02 11.19 6.44
C GLU A 206 -7.16 11.15 5.43
N ASN A 207 -8.24 11.86 5.71
CA ASN A 207 -9.39 11.93 4.81
C ASN A 207 -9.14 13.02 3.75
N ASN A 208 -8.49 12.66 2.65
CA ASN A 208 -8.26 13.60 1.57
C ASN A 208 -9.57 13.90 0.84
N GLN A 209 -9.93 15.19 0.76
CA GLN A 209 -11.02 15.65 -0.09
C GLN A 209 -10.84 15.11 -1.51
N ARG A 210 -11.91 14.50 -2.03
CA ARG A 210 -11.89 13.93 -3.38
C ARG A 210 -12.05 15.03 -4.39
N VAL A 211 -11.14 15.10 -5.35
CA VAL A 211 -11.24 16.04 -6.47
C VAL A 211 -12.35 15.58 -7.42
N TYR A 212 -13.35 16.44 -7.61
CA TYR A 212 -14.45 16.27 -8.55
C TYR A 212 -14.63 17.53 -9.42
N LEU A 213 -15.36 17.35 -10.52
CA LEU A 213 -15.79 18.42 -11.41
C LEU A 213 -17.26 18.76 -11.14
N THR A 214 -17.56 20.04 -11.10
CA THR A 214 -18.92 20.57 -11.17
C THR A 214 -19.54 20.31 -12.54
N GLU A 215 -20.85 20.50 -12.66
CA GLU A 215 -21.53 20.34 -13.94
C GLU A 215 -20.98 21.29 -15.01
N ASP A 216 -20.70 22.55 -14.67
CA ASP A 216 -20.16 23.53 -15.62
C ASP A 216 -18.71 23.24 -16.02
N GLU A 217 -17.87 22.80 -15.09
CA GLU A 217 -16.51 22.34 -15.42
C GLU A 217 -16.56 21.09 -16.33
N LEU A 218 -17.47 20.15 -16.08
CA LEU A 218 -17.63 18.97 -16.93
C LEU A 218 -18.09 19.36 -18.35
N ARG A 219 -18.99 20.34 -18.48
CA ARG A 219 -19.42 20.89 -19.78
C ARG A 219 -18.27 21.61 -20.49
N ALA A 220 -17.48 22.41 -19.78
CA ALA A 220 -16.29 23.08 -20.32
C ALA A 220 -15.27 22.04 -20.83
N LEU A 221 -15.01 20.99 -20.04
CA LEU A 221 -14.13 19.89 -20.41
C LEU A 221 -14.62 19.15 -21.67
N ALA A 222 -15.93 18.92 -21.79
CA ALA A 222 -16.52 18.29 -22.97
C ALA A 222 -16.37 19.14 -24.25
N LYS A 223 -16.37 20.47 -24.14
CA LYS A 223 -16.16 21.40 -25.26
C LYS A 223 -14.69 21.53 -25.65
N ALA A 224 -13.77 21.41 -24.69
CA ALA A 224 -12.34 21.50 -24.95
C ALA A 224 -11.83 20.39 -25.87
N ASP A 225 -10.81 20.71 -26.66
CA ASP A 225 -10.13 19.75 -27.52
C ASP A 225 -9.31 18.76 -26.70
N CYS A 226 -9.40 17.47 -27.05
CA CYS A 226 -8.68 16.40 -26.38
C CYS A 226 -7.94 15.60 -27.42
N ARG A 227 -6.61 15.51 -27.29
CA ARG A 227 -5.75 14.78 -28.22
C ARG A 227 -6.20 13.34 -28.46
N TYR A 228 -6.73 12.67 -27.44
CA TYR A 228 -7.19 11.29 -27.53
C TYR A 228 -8.70 11.21 -27.35
N GLU A 229 -9.42 11.12 -28.46
CA GLU A 229 -10.89 11.06 -28.45
C GLU A 229 -11.43 9.88 -27.62
N VAL A 230 -10.77 8.73 -27.63
CA VAL A 230 -11.17 7.59 -26.79
C VAL A 230 -11.06 7.90 -25.28
N LEU A 231 -10.06 8.68 -24.86
CA LEU A 231 -9.90 9.10 -23.47
C LEU A 231 -11.02 10.07 -23.08
N LYS A 232 -11.31 11.05 -23.95
CA LYS A 232 -12.42 12.00 -23.78
C LYS A 232 -13.75 11.29 -23.61
N ARG A 233 -14.10 10.40 -24.55
CA ARG A 233 -15.35 9.63 -24.49
C ARG A 233 -15.44 8.76 -23.25
N ALA A 234 -14.37 8.04 -22.91
CA ALA A 234 -14.34 7.17 -21.73
C ALA A 234 -14.47 7.94 -20.40
N PHE A 235 -13.79 9.09 -20.28
CA PHE A 235 -13.84 9.92 -19.08
C PHE A 235 -15.24 10.53 -18.88
N LEU A 236 -15.80 11.13 -19.94
CA LEU A 236 -17.15 11.69 -19.90
C LEU A 236 -18.19 10.60 -19.64
N PHE A 237 -18.02 9.41 -20.24
CA PHE A 237 -18.89 8.27 -19.99
C PHE A 237 -18.85 7.88 -18.50
N SER A 238 -17.66 7.78 -17.90
CA SER A 238 -17.51 7.55 -16.46
C SER A 238 -18.16 8.65 -15.61
N ALA A 239 -18.10 9.91 -16.04
CA ALA A 239 -18.74 11.04 -15.35
C ALA A 239 -20.27 11.04 -15.47
N CYS A 240 -20.82 10.39 -16.51
CA CYS A 240 -22.27 10.22 -16.70
C CYS A 240 -22.84 8.96 -16.05
N THR A 241 -21.99 7.98 -15.72
CA THR A 241 -22.42 6.63 -15.30
C THR A 241 -21.90 6.23 -13.92
N GLY A 242 -20.90 6.95 -13.41
CA GLY A 242 -20.20 6.60 -12.17
C GLY A 242 -19.32 5.37 -12.30
N LEU A 243 -19.11 4.79 -13.47
CA LEU A 243 -18.33 3.54 -13.61
C LEU A 243 -16.85 3.73 -13.31
N ARG A 244 -16.21 2.70 -12.73
CA ARG A 244 -14.77 2.73 -12.45
C ARG A 244 -13.99 2.55 -13.75
N TRP A 245 -12.77 3.10 -13.80
CA TRP A 245 -11.83 2.91 -14.91
C TRP A 245 -11.75 1.46 -15.38
N SER A 246 -11.57 0.51 -14.45
CA SER A 246 -11.38 -0.90 -14.82
C SER A 246 -12.60 -1.52 -15.49
N ASP A 247 -13.79 -1.01 -15.18
CA ASP A 247 -15.05 -1.50 -15.72
C ASP A 247 -15.26 -0.85 -17.10
N VAL A 248 -15.07 0.47 -17.23
CA VAL A 248 -15.08 1.19 -18.52
C VAL A 248 -14.07 0.62 -19.52
N GLN A 249 -12.85 0.31 -19.06
CA GLN A 249 -11.79 -0.23 -19.93
C GLN A 249 -12.11 -1.66 -20.44
N LYS A 250 -12.92 -2.42 -19.71
CA LYS A 250 -13.26 -3.80 -20.04
C LYS A 250 -14.62 -3.95 -20.71
N LEU A 251 -15.45 -2.91 -20.67
CA LEU A 251 -16.79 -2.90 -21.22
C LEU A 251 -16.77 -3.32 -22.70
N VAL A 252 -17.50 -4.38 -23.02
CA VAL A 252 -17.71 -4.86 -24.38
C VAL A 252 -19.14 -4.59 -24.83
N TRP A 253 -19.37 -4.61 -26.14
CA TRP A 253 -20.72 -4.38 -26.68
C TRP A 253 -21.73 -5.45 -26.23
N GLY A 254 -21.27 -6.67 -25.96
CA GLY A 254 -22.11 -7.74 -25.39
C GLY A 254 -22.58 -7.49 -23.94
N ASP A 255 -22.00 -6.52 -23.23
CA ASP A 255 -22.47 -6.09 -21.89
C ASP A 255 -23.59 -5.03 -21.99
N VAL A 256 -23.93 -4.57 -23.20
CA VAL A 256 -24.90 -3.50 -23.45
C VAL A 256 -26.15 -4.07 -24.08
N GLU A 257 -27.26 -4.01 -23.37
CA GLU A 257 -28.57 -4.48 -23.83
C GLU A 257 -29.51 -3.31 -24.09
N GLN A 258 -30.41 -3.45 -25.07
CA GLN A 258 -31.56 -2.56 -25.18
C GLN A 258 -32.59 -2.91 -24.10
N PHE A 259 -33.10 -1.90 -23.41
CA PHE A 259 -34.05 -2.10 -22.32
C PHE A 259 -35.09 -0.97 -22.33
N TYR A 260 -36.35 -1.32 -22.60
CA TYR A 260 -37.45 -0.38 -22.86
C TYR A 260 -37.04 0.73 -23.84
N ASP A 261 -37.13 2.01 -23.43
CA ASP A 261 -36.83 3.19 -24.26
C ASP A 261 -35.35 3.60 -24.22
N GLY A 262 -34.47 2.75 -23.69
CA GLY A 262 -33.08 3.06 -23.42
C GLY A 262 -32.12 1.90 -23.61
N HIS A 263 -30.89 2.09 -23.14
CA HIS A 263 -29.87 1.05 -23.08
C HIS A 263 -29.47 0.82 -21.64
N ARG A 264 -29.20 -0.42 -21.28
CA ARG A 264 -28.74 -0.84 -19.96
C ARG A 264 -27.40 -1.54 -20.10
N VAL A 265 -26.46 -1.18 -19.25
CA VAL A 265 -25.23 -1.97 -19.10
C VAL A 265 -25.46 -3.00 -18.01
N ILE A 266 -25.23 -4.26 -18.36
CA ILE A 266 -25.23 -5.39 -17.43
C ILE A 266 -23.81 -5.90 -17.36
N PHE A 267 -23.13 -5.64 -16.25
CA PHE A 267 -21.75 -6.07 -16.11
C PHE A 267 -21.43 -6.48 -14.68
N ARG A 268 -20.48 -7.41 -14.56
CA ARG A 268 -19.98 -7.87 -13.26
C ARG A 268 -18.81 -6.98 -12.83
N GLN A 269 -18.97 -6.23 -11.75
CA GLN A 269 -17.92 -5.35 -11.26
C GLN A 269 -16.66 -6.15 -10.88
N LYS A 270 -15.48 -5.69 -11.33
CA LYS A 270 -14.23 -6.42 -11.07
C LYS A 270 -13.86 -6.51 -9.59
N LYS A 271 -14.12 -5.46 -8.81
CA LYS A 271 -13.65 -5.34 -7.41
C LYS A 271 -14.64 -5.93 -6.40
N THR A 272 -15.94 -5.71 -6.60
CA THR A 272 -17.00 -6.15 -5.67
C THR A 272 -17.66 -7.45 -6.14
N LYS A 273 -17.39 -7.90 -7.37
CA LYS A 273 -17.93 -9.13 -8.00
C LYS A 273 -19.46 -9.21 -8.12
N GLY A 274 -20.21 -8.19 -7.74
CA GLY A 274 -21.65 -8.10 -7.91
C GLY A 274 -22.04 -7.78 -9.36
N LEU A 275 -23.18 -8.32 -9.80
CA LEU A 275 -23.84 -7.89 -11.04
C LEU A 275 -24.41 -6.50 -10.81
N GLN A 276 -24.13 -5.56 -11.72
CA GLN A 276 -24.70 -4.22 -11.67
C GLN A 276 -25.49 -3.98 -12.95
N TYR A 277 -26.70 -3.46 -12.77
CA TYR A 277 -27.57 -2.96 -13.83
C TYR A 277 -27.48 -1.43 -13.79
N LEU A 278 -27.10 -0.84 -14.91
CA LEU A 278 -27.00 0.61 -15.02
C LEU A 278 -27.71 1.10 -16.27
N ASP A 279 -28.80 1.84 -16.06
CA ASP A 279 -29.53 2.49 -17.14
C ASP A 279 -28.73 3.69 -17.65
N LEU A 280 -28.53 3.74 -18.97
CA LEU A 280 -27.72 4.74 -19.63
C LEU A 280 -28.57 5.91 -20.09
N ASN A 281 -28.12 7.12 -19.77
CA ASN A 281 -28.69 8.32 -20.35
C ASN A 281 -28.25 8.49 -21.83
N ARG A 282 -28.97 9.34 -22.56
CA ARG A 282 -28.71 9.61 -23.99
C ARG A 282 -27.28 10.06 -24.27
N THR A 283 -26.67 10.83 -23.37
CA THR A 283 -25.29 11.29 -23.50
C THR A 283 -24.30 10.14 -23.40
N ALA A 284 -24.48 9.24 -22.41
CA ALA A 284 -23.66 8.06 -22.24
C ALA A 284 -23.73 7.15 -23.47
N ILE A 285 -24.92 6.95 -24.05
CA ILE A 285 -25.11 6.20 -25.30
C ILE A 285 -24.33 6.82 -26.45
N LYS A 286 -24.45 8.14 -26.66
CA LYS A 286 -23.68 8.86 -27.69
C LYS A 286 -22.17 8.71 -27.51
N LEU A 287 -21.68 8.72 -26.28
CA LEU A 287 -20.24 8.59 -25.97
C LEU A 287 -19.68 7.19 -26.26
N MET A 288 -20.51 6.14 -26.19
CA MET A 288 -20.10 4.78 -26.57
C MET A 288 -19.78 4.68 -28.08
N GLY A 289 -20.49 5.46 -28.91
CA GLY A 289 -20.37 5.42 -30.37
C GLY A 289 -21.35 4.42 -30.99
N LEU A 290 -21.09 4.02 -32.24
CA LEU A 290 -21.94 3.05 -32.94
C LEU A 290 -21.69 1.62 -32.42
N PRO A 291 -22.75 0.82 -32.21
CA PRO A 291 -22.63 -0.59 -31.84
C PRO A 291 -21.71 -1.36 -32.79
N LYS A 292 -20.96 -2.32 -32.23
CA LYS A 292 -20.07 -3.22 -32.97
C LYS A 292 -20.26 -4.65 -32.50
N ASP A 293 -19.37 -5.54 -32.93
CA ASP A 293 -19.33 -6.94 -32.51
C ASP A 293 -19.39 -7.07 -30.97
N PRO A 294 -20.20 -8.00 -30.42
CA PRO A 294 -20.37 -8.17 -28.98
C PRO A 294 -19.09 -8.39 -28.19
N SER A 295 -18.07 -9.00 -28.80
CA SER A 295 -16.77 -9.26 -28.16
C SER A 295 -15.83 -8.04 -28.17
N GLU A 296 -16.12 -7.02 -28.98
CA GLU A 296 -15.30 -5.83 -29.08
C GLU A 296 -15.52 -4.88 -27.90
N ARG A 297 -14.44 -4.24 -27.46
CA ARG A 297 -14.50 -3.20 -26.43
C ARG A 297 -15.18 -1.94 -26.96
N VAL A 298 -16.09 -1.38 -26.16
CA VAL A 298 -16.73 -0.09 -26.42
C VAL A 298 -15.68 1.02 -26.57
N PHE A 299 -14.72 1.06 -25.64
CA PHE A 299 -13.60 2.02 -25.66
C PHE A 299 -12.30 1.38 -26.16
N LYS A 300 -12.28 0.97 -27.42
CA LYS A 300 -11.10 0.35 -28.07
C LYS A 300 -9.87 1.27 -28.04
N GLY A 301 -8.73 0.73 -27.65
CA GLY A 301 -7.47 1.48 -27.53
C GLY A 301 -7.29 2.23 -26.21
N LEU A 302 -8.27 2.20 -25.31
CA LEU A 302 -8.16 2.82 -23.99
C LEU A 302 -7.10 2.09 -23.12
N LYS A 303 -5.99 2.77 -22.86
CA LYS A 303 -4.86 2.26 -22.07
C LYS A 303 -4.65 3.10 -20.83
N TYR A 304 -4.20 2.44 -19.75
CA TYR A 304 -3.79 3.14 -18.53
C TYR A 304 -2.27 3.31 -18.57
N SER A 305 -1.79 4.54 -18.61
CA SER A 305 -0.36 4.83 -18.46
C SER A 305 -0.16 6.21 -17.85
N SER A 306 1.04 6.47 -17.32
CA SER A 306 1.43 7.79 -16.82
C SER A 306 1.21 8.90 -17.86
N TRP A 307 1.35 8.58 -19.14
CA TRP A 307 1.06 9.48 -20.26
C TRP A 307 -0.42 9.85 -20.39
N HIS A 308 -1.35 8.92 -20.16
CA HIS A 308 -2.79 9.23 -20.19
C HIS A 308 -3.19 10.13 -19.02
N ASN A 309 -2.55 9.99 -17.85
CA ASN A 309 -2.78 10.90 -16.73
C ASN A 309 -2.23 12.31 -17.02
N LEU A 310 -1.06 12.41 -17.67
CA LEU A 310 -0.53 13.69 -18.11
C LEU A 310 -1.43 14.35 -19.15
N GLU A 311 -1.93 13.58 -20.11
CA GLU A 311 -2.83 14.09 -21.14
C GLU A 311 -4.18 14.53 -20.55
N LEU A 312 -4.72 13.79 -19.59
CA LEU A 312 -5.92 14.20 -18.86
C LEU A 312 -5.72 15.55 -18.14
N MET A 313 -4.54 15.78 -17.54
CA MET A 313 -4.22 17.09 -16.94
C MET A 313 -4.11 18.19 -18.00
N ARG A 314 -3.49 17.93 -19.15
CA ARG A 314 -3.40 18.90 -20.26
C ARG A 314 -4.78 19.28 -20.79
N TRP A 315 -5.63 18.29 -21.01
CA TRP A 315 -7.00 18.49 -21.45
C TRP A 315 -7.81 19.30 -20.42
N ALA A 316 -7.64 19.03 -19.12
CA ALA A 316 -8.26 19.82 -18.05
C ALA A 316 -7.82 21.28 -18.08
N MET A 317 -6.52 21.53 -18.22
CA MET A 317 -5.98 22.89 -18.31
C MET A 317 -6.50 23.64 -19.54
N ALA A 318 -6.61 22.97 -20.69
CA ALA A 318 -7.21 23.53 -21.90
C ALA A 318 -8.69 23.94 -21.71
N ALA A 319 -9.39 23.29 -20.77
CA ALA A 319 -10.75 23.63 -20.37
C ALA A 319 -10.81 24.69 -19.25
N GLY A 320 -9.68 25.27 -18.83
CA GLY A 320 -9.60 26.25 -17.74
C GLY A 320 -9.69 25.63 -16.33
N ILE A 321 -9.54 24.31 -16.20
CA ILE A 321 -9.68 23.60 -14.92
C ILE A 321 -8.29 23.43 -14.28
N THR A 322 -8.10 24.06 -13.12
CA THR A 322 -6.83 24.02 -12.36
C THR A 322 -6.76 22.85 -11.36
N LYS A 323 -7.87 22.15 -11.15
CA LYS A 323 -7.94 20.99 -10.25
C LYS A 323 -7.09 19.83 -10.78
N LYS A 324 -6.37 19.16 -9.87
CA LYS A 324 -5.62 17.94 -10.21
C LYS A 324 -6.55 16.75 -10.40
N ILE A 325 -7.12 16.63 -11.59
CA ILE A 325 -8.03 15.53 -11.92
C ILE A 325 -7.29 14.24 -12.26
N THR A 326 -7.90 13.13 -11.88
CA THR A 326 -7.53 11.79 -12.33
C THR A 326 -8.75 11.14 -12.98
N PHE A 327 -8.61 9.99 -13.63
CA PHE A 327 -9.79 9.32 -14.19
C PHE A 327 -10.85 9.00 -13.12
N HIS A 328 -10.44 8.72 -11.87
CA HIS A 328 -11.39 8.47 -10.80
C HIS A 328 -12.18 9.72 -10.38
N SER A 329 -11.66 10.92 -10.68
CA SER A 329 -12.41 12.17 -10.49
C SER A 329 -13.71 12.17 -11.28
N ALA A 330 -13.80 11.53 -12.45
CA ALA A 330 -15.05 11.42 -13.20
C ALA A 330 -16.16 10.76 -12.39
N ARG A 331 -15.84 9.64 -11.71
CA ARG A 331 -16.79 8.95 -10.83
C ARG A 331 -17.17 9.80 -9.61
N HIS A 332 -16.23 10.58 -9.06
CA HIS A 332 -16.53 11.53 -8.00
C HIS A 332 -17.47 12.64 -8.50
N SER A 333 -17.23 13.17 -9.69
CA SER A 333 -18.12 14.15 -10.34
C SER A 333 -19.52 13.59 -10.51
N PHE A 334 -19.68 12.35 -11.00
CA PHE A 334 -20.99 11.71 -11.09
C PHE A 334 -21.73 11.72 -9.75
N ALA A 335 -21.07 11.26 -8.69
CA ALA A 335 -21.68 11.19 -7.37
C ALA A 335 -22.12 12.58 -6.86
N VAL A 336 -21.22 13.57 -6.96
CA VAL A 336 -21.49 14.94 -6.52
C VAL A 336 -22.61 15.58 -7.34
N ILE A 337 -22.61 15.41 -8.66
CA ILE A 337 -23.65 15.96 -9.54
C ILE A 337 -25.02 15.34 -9.20
N GLN A 338 -25.09 14.03 -8.99
CA GLN A 338 -26.35 13.37 -8.64
C GLN A 338 -26.88 13.83 -7.27
N LEU A 339 -26.01 13.91 -6.24
CA LEU A 339 -26.38 14.44 -4.92
C LEU A 339 -26.83 15.90 -5.01
N SER A 340 -26.14 16.72 -5.80
CA SER A 340 -26.47 18.14 -6.01
C SER A 340 -27.82 18.32 -6.72
N ARG A 341 -28.25 17.34 -7.51
CA ARG A 341 -29.56 17.28 -8.15
C ARG A 341 -30.66 16.69 -7.26
N GLY A 342 -30.35 16.39 -5.99
CA GLY A 342 -31.33 15.89 -5.01
C GLY A 342 -31.53 14.38 -5.04
N VAL A 343 -30.70 13.61 -5.76
CA VAL A 343 -30.75 12.15 -5.67
C VAL A 343 -30.23 11.73 -4.30
N ASP A 344 -30.97 10.86 -3.60
CA ASP A 344 -30.62 10.45 -2.25
C ASP A 344 -29.30 9.64 -2.21
N ILE A 345 -28.60 9.73 -1.07
CA ILE A 345 -27.29 9.11 -0.88
C ILE A 345 -27.33 7.58 -1.08
N TYR A 346 -28.43 6.93 -0.72
CA TYR A 346 -28.58 5.49 -0.86
C TYR A 346 -28.65 5.10 -2.34
N SER A 347 -29.48 5.78 -3.12
CA SER A 347 -29.56 5.60 -4.58
C SER A 347 -28.21 5.86 -5.26
N VAL A 348 -27.51 6.95 -4.91
CA VAL A 348 -26.16 7.24 -5.44
C VAL A 348 -25.18 6.12 -5.06
N SER A 349 -25.23 5.61 -3.82
CA SER A 349 -24.41 4.50 -3.35
C SER A 349 -24.62 3.22 -4.18
N ARG A 350 -25.89 2.92 -4.52
CA ARG A 350 -26.27 1.78 -5.37
C ARG A 350 -25.83 1.96 -6.83
N LEU A 351 -25.98 3.15 -7.40
CA LEU A 351 -25.48 3.48 -8.75
C LEU A 351 -23.96 3.38 -8.83
N LEU A 352 -23.26 3.73 -7.77
CA LEU A 352 -21.82 3.55 -7.66
C LEU A 352 -21.44 2.08 -7.41
N GLY A 353 -22.34 1.25 -6.88
CA GLY A 353 -22.06 -0.13 -6.48
C GLY A 353 -21.10 -0.19 -5.29
N HIS A 354 -21.33 0.67 -4.30
CA HIS A 354 -20.67 0.58 -2.99
C HIS A 354 -21.35 -0.51 -2.14
N SER A 355 -20.55 -1.33 -1.45
CA SER A 355 -21.06 -2.36 -0.53
C SER A 355 -21.54 -1.77 0.79
N GLU A 356 -20.95 -0.64 1.21
CA GLU A 356 -21.23 0.04 2.47
C GLU A 356 -21.55 1.50 2.19
N LEU A 357 -22.61 2.01 2.82
CA LEU A 357 -23.04 3.41 2.68
C LEU A 357 -21.95 4.40 3.12
N ARG A 358 -21.16 4.02 4.14
CA ARG A 358 -20.00 4.76 4.63
C ARG A 358 -19.00 5.16 3.55
N THR A 359 -18.92 4.40 2.45
CA THR A 359 -18.05 4.74 1.31
C THR A 359 -18.58 5.96 0.54
N THR A 360 -19.89 6.20 0.55
CA THR A 360 -20.57 7.33 -0.10
C THR A 360 -20.66 8.54 0.82
N GLU A 361 -20.58 8.37 2.15
CA GLU A 361 -20.53 9.46 3.14
C GLU A 361 -19.30 10.37 3.00
N ILE A 362 -18.32 10.00 2.17
CA ILE A 362 -17.21 10.89 1.80
C ILE A 362 -17.66 12.19 1.09
N TYR A 363 -18.94 12.31 0.72
CA TYR A 363 -19.56 13.53 0.17
C TYR A 363 -20.44 14.26 1.19
N ALA A 364 -20.18 14.07 2.50
CA ALA A 364 -20.95 14.66 3.60
C ALA A 364 -21.20 16.16 3.44
N ASP A 365 -20.20 16.95 3.03
CA ASP A 365 -20.31 18.40 2.87
C ASP A 365 -21.46 18.82 1.92
N ILE A 366 -21.69 18.05 0.86
CA ILE A 366 -22.78 18.29 -0.10
C ILE A 366 -24.14 17.93 0.51
N ILE A 367 -24.16 16.85 1.29
CA ILE A 367 -25.37 16.38 1.98
C ILE A 367 -25.80 17.43 3.02
N GLU A 368 -24.84 17.97 3.79
CA GLU A 368 -25.10 19.02 4.78
C GLU A 368 -25.65 20.30 4.11
N THR A 369 -25.07 20.70 2.97
CA THR A 369 -25.58 21.83 2.19
C THR A 369 -27.03 21.59 1.76
N LYS A 370 -27.36 20.39 1.28
CA LYS A 370 -28.72 20.02 0.87
C LYS A 370 -29.71 19.93 2.04
N GLN A 371 -29.26 19.45 3.20
CA GLN A 371 -30.07 19.45 4.42
C GLN A 371 -30.45 20.87 4.82
N ARG A 372 -29.50 21.81 4.75
CA ARG A 372 -29.78 23.22 5.00
C ARG A 372 -30.77 23.80 4.00
N GLU A 373 -30.57 23.57 2.70
CA GLU A 373 -31.51 24.01 1.65
C GLU A 373 -32.91 23.46 1.91
N ALA A 374 -33.03 22.17 2.22
CA ALA A 374 -34.31 21.52 2.51
C ALA A 374 -35.03 22.13 3.71
N MET A 375 -34.29 22.45 4.78
CA MET A 375 -34.84 23.14 5.97
C MET A 375 -35.31 24.56 5.66
N VAL A 376 -34.56 25.30 4.83
CA VAL A 376 -34.92 26.68 4.44
C VAL A 376 -36.09 26.68 3.46
N SER A 377 -36.20 25.68 2.59
CA SER A 377 -37.31 25.56 1.64
C SER A 377 -38.60 25.00 2.26
N PHE A 378 -38.62 24.77 3.58
CA PHE A 378 -39.84 24.33 4.25
C PHE A 378 -40.92 25.40 4.09
N PRO A 379 -42.15 25.05 3.67
CA PRO A 379 -43.20 26.04 3.42
C PRO A 379 -43.47 26.93 4.63
N GLU A 380 -43.66 28.22 4.41
CA GLU A 380 -44.22 29.10 5.44
C GLU A 380 -45.64 28.66 5.74
N VAL A 381 -45.88 28.32 7.00
CA VAL A 381 -47.18 27.82 7.50
C VAL A 381 -47.88 28.84 8.42
N LEU A 382 -47.34 30.06 8.52
CA LEU A 382 -47.86 31.17 9.30
C LEU A 382 -47.77 32.48 8.51
#